data_AF-A0A969FMX7-F1
#
_entry.id   AF-A0A969FMX7-F1
#
_cell.length_a   1.000
_cell.length_b   1.000
_cell.length_c   1.000
_cell.angle_alpha   90.00
_cell.angle_beta   90.00
_cell.angle_gamma   90.00
#
_symmetry.space_group_name_H-M   'P 1'
#
loop_
_entity.id
_entity.type
_entity.pdbx_description
1 polymer ?
#
loop_
_entity_poly.entity_id
_entity_poly.type
_entity_poly.pdbx_seq_one_letter_code
_entity_poly.pdbx_strand_id
1 'polypeptide(L)'
;MSEKTPPTPLLDELEKGPWPSFVKELKKEAHRPMVQDLLGLLERSYEERVGHWKHGGLVGVMGYGGGVIGRYSDLPTEFPACSEFHTVRVNQPAGLFYTSDALRELCDIWDRTGSGLTNMHGSTGDLVLLGTTTDKLEPIFAELTAKGWDLGGSGSDMRTPSCCVGMARCEWSCYDTMNACYDITQEFQDELHRPMFPYKYKMKFAGCPNDCVASIARSDCSVIGTWKDDIQVDAKAVTEYAKNGVDVQGEICDRCPTALHEVGRQD
;
A
#
# COMPACT_ATOMS: atom_id res chain seq x y z
N MET A 1 35.00 -11.38 -4.83
CA MET A 1 33.56 -11.61 -5.12
C MET A 1 33.25 -10.75 -6.32
N SER A 2 32.76 -11.33 -7.42
CA SER A 2 32.81 -10.69 -8.74
C SER A 2 32.05 -9.37 -8.77
N GLU A 3 32.74 -8.29 -9.13
CA GLU A 3 32.28 -6.90 -9.22
C GLU A 3 31.25 -6.65 -10.35
N LYS A 4 30.51 -7.67 -10.79
CA LYS A 4 29.55 -7.56 -11.90
C LYS A 4 28.22 -8.15 -11.51
N THR A 5 27.17 -7.34 -11.69
CA THR A 5 25.78 -7.78 -11.69
C THR A 5 25.64 -9.04 -12.55
N PRO A 6 24.96 -10.10 -12.07
CA PRO A 6 24.69 -11.28 -12.88
C PRO A 6 24.02 -10.91 -14.20
N PRO A 7 24.27 -11.65 -15.30
CA PRO A 7 23.52 -11.43 -16.53
C PRO A 7 22.03 -11.71 -16.30
N THR A 8 21.15 -10.83 -16.79
CA THR A 8 19.69 -10.92 -16.58
C THR A 8 18.89 -10.88 -17.88
N PRO A 9 19.19 -11.76 -18.88
CA PRO A 9 18.63 -11.64 -20.22
C PRO A 9 17.09 -11.67 -20.28
N LEU A 10 16.40 -12.39 -19.40
CA LEU A 10 14.94 -12.40 -19.35
C LEU A 10 14.38 -11.13 -18.72
N LEU A 11 14.98 -10.64 -17.64
CA LEU A 11 14.58 -9.36 -17.03
C LEU A 11 14.87 -8.17 -17.95
N ASP A 12 15.94 -8.23 -18.75
CA ASP A 12 16.31 -7.18 -19.70
C ASP A 12 15.20 -6.93 -20.73
N GLU A 13 14.42 -7.95 -21.09
CA GLU A 13 13.26 -7.79 -21.97
C GLU A 13 12.16 -6.92 -21.35
N LEU A 14 12.04 -6.90 -20.01
CA LEU A 14 11.05 -6.10 -19.27
C LEU A 14 11.46 -4.62 -19.12
N GLU A 15 12.64 -4.25 -19.60
CA GLU A 15 13.03 -2.84 -19.74
C GLU A 15 12.39 -2.16 -20.95
N LYS A 16 11.90 -2.95 -21.91
CA LYS A 16 11.29 -2.46 -23.14
C LYS A 16 9.87 -1.96 -22.90
N GLY A 17 9.37 -1.17 -23.85
CA GLY A 17 8.02 -0.63 -23.81
C GLY A 17 7.88 0.68 -23.01
N PRO A 18 6.66 1.25 -22.99
CA PRO A 18 6.43 2.59 -22.44
C PRO A 18 6.13 2.62 -20.93
N TRP A 19 5.76 1.48 -20.33
CA TRP A 19 5.42 1.42 -18.90
C TRP A 19 6.69 1.55 -18.03
N PRO A 20 6.65 2.25 -16.87
CA PRO A 20 7.79 2.35 -15.97
C PRO A 20 8.25 0.95 -15.53
N SER A 21 9.46 0.57 -15.92
CA SER A 21 9.99 -0.77 -15.68
C SER A 21 10.56 -0.88 -14.27
N PHE A 22 10.07 -1.84 -13.49
CA PHE A 22 10.65 -2.15 -12.20
C PHE A 22 12.10 -2.67 -12.33
N VAL A 23 12.45 -3.33 -13.44
CA VAL A 23 13.82 -3.80 -13.71
C VAL A 23 14.77 -2.62 -13.86
N LYS A 24 14.33 -1.53 -14.53
CA LYS A 24 15.12 -0.28 -14.61
C LYS A 24 15.36 0.32 -13.23
N GLU A 25 14.36 0.33 -12.35
CA GLU A 25 14.51 0.83 -10.98
C GLU A 25 15.45 -0.06 -10.15
N LEU A 26 15.33 -1.39 -10.23
CA LEU A 26 16.26 -2.32 -9.59
C LEU A 26 17.70 -2.10 -10.07
N LYS A 27 17.91 -1.91 -11.38
CA LYS A 27 19.24 -1.67 -11.95
C LYS A 27 19.86 -0.34 -11.52
N LYS A 28 19.09 0.69 -11.23
CA LYS A 28 19.61 1.95 -10.64
C LYS A 28 20.18 1.71 -9.23
N GLU A 29 19.51 0.87 -8.44
CA GLU A 29 19.94 0.49 -7.09
C GLU A 29 20.95 -0.67 -7.06
N ALA A 30 21.33 -1.23 -8.22
CA ALA A 30 22.28 -2.34 -8.33
C ALA A 30 23.72 -1.96 -7.98
N HIS A 31 24.00 -0.75 -7.49
CA HIS A 31 25.25 -0.45 -6.80
C HIS A 31 25.30 -1.10 -5.40
N ARG A 32 24.15 -1.55 -4.88
CA ARG A 32 24.00 -2.26 -3.60
C ARG A 32 24.11 -3.77 -3.81
N PRO A 33 24.97 -4.49 -3.08
CA PRO A 33 25.14 -5.94 -3.24
C PRO A 33 23.85 -6.75 -3.10
N MET A 34 22.99 -6.38 -2.15
CA MET A 34 21.70 -7.05 -1.93
C MET A 34 20.77 -6.94 -3.16
N VAL A 35 20.83 -5.83 -3.89
CA VAL A 35 20.02 -5.62 -5.10
C VAL A 35 20.62 -6.34 -6.31
N GLN A 36 21.95 -6.44 -6.41
CA GLN A 36 22.62 -7.26 -7.43
C GLN A 36 22.23 -8.73 -7.30
N ASP A 37 22.28 -9.25 -6.07
CA ASP A 37 21.90 -10.63 -5.77
C ASP A 37 20.40 -10.85 -5.98
N LEU A 38 19.55 -9.88 -5.63
CA LEU A 38 18.11 -9.94 -5.92
C LEU A 38 17.83 -10.02 -7.43
N LEU A 39 18.55 -9.25 -8.26
CA LEU A 39 18.41 -9.32 -9.72
C LEU A 39 18.78 -10.71 -10.25
N GLY A 40 19.88 -11.30 -9.75
CA GLY A 40 20.28 -12.66 -10.11
C GLY A 40 19.29 -13.73 -9.64
N LEU A 41 18.80 -13.62 -8.39
CA LEU A 41 17.79 -14.51 -7.82
C LEU A 41 16.48 -14.42 -8.61
N LEU A 42 16.08 -13.21 -9.00
CA LEU A 42 14.86 -12.99 -9.77
C LEU A 42 14.99 -13.52 -11.20
N GLU A 43 16.13 -13.31 -11.86
CA GLU A 43 16.41 -13.91 -13.17
C GLU A 43 16.30 -15.43 -13.10
N ARG A 44 16.94 -16.06 -12.09
CA ARG A 44 16.84 -17.49 -11.82
C ARG A 44 15.37 -17.93 -11.66
N SER A 45 14.56 -17.16 -10.95
CA SER A 45 13.12 -17.39 -10.84
C SER A 45 12.37 -17.28 -12.17
N TYR A 46 12.80 -16.41 -13.10
CA TYR A 46 12.22 -16.33 -14.45
C TYR A 46 12.61 -17.53 -15.33
N GLU A 47 13.86 -18.00 -15.23
CA GLU A 47 14.35 -19.18 -15.93
C GLU A 47 13.61 -20.45 -15.48
N GLU A 48 13.52 -20.66 -14.17
CA GLU A 48 12.97 -21.90 -13.59
C GLU A 48 11.47 -21.85 -13.35
N ARG A 49 10.87 -20.66 -13.39
CA ARG A 49 9.43 -20.42 -13.16
C ARG A 49 8.96 -20.86 -11.77
N VAL A 50 9.83 -20.72 -10.77
CA VAL A 50 9.54 -20.98 -9.36
C VAL A 50 10.09 -19.83 -8.49
N GLY A 51 9.49 -19.63 -7.32
CA GLY A 51 9.98 -18.63 -6.37
C GLY A 51 11.12 -19.20 -5.52
N HIS A 52 12.29 -18.55 -5.55
CA HIS A 52 13.49 -18.95 -4.80
C HIS A 52 13.53 -18.37 -3.38
N TRP A 53 12.42 -18.56 -2.67
CA TRP A 53 12.25 -18.10 -1.31
C TRP A 53 11.73 -19.23 -0.43
N LYS A 54 12.41 -19.48 0.69
CA LYS A 54 11.99 -20.50 1.65
C LYS A 54 10.64 -20.17 2.27
N HIS A 55 9.99 -21.23 2.77
CA HIS A 55 8.76 -21.09 3.54
C HIS A 55 9.00 -20.30 4.84
N GLY A 56 8.22 -19.23 5.02
CA GLY A 56 8.16 -18.49 6.29
C GLY A 56 9.44 -17.72 6.65
N GLY A 57 9.57 -17.45 7.94
CA GLY A 57 10.61 -16.63 8.57
C GLY A 57 10.01 -15.86 9.74
N LEU A 58 10.40 -16.21 10.96
CA LEU A 58 9.94 -15.55 12.18
C LEU A 58 11.05 -14.61 12.67
N VAL A 59 10.85 -13.33 12.42
CA VAL A 59 11.71 -12.23 12.85
C VAL A 59 10.81 -11.06 13.23
N GLY A 60 11.31 -10.15 14.03
CA GLY A 60 10.53 -9.01 14.51
C GLY A 60 11.38 -8.10 15.39
N VAL A 61 10.69 -7.26 16.15
CA VAL A 61 11.29 -6.32 17.10
C VAL A 61 10.68 -6.55 18.48
N MET A 62 11.46 -6.29 19.51
CA MET A 62 11.06 -6.53 20.89
C MET A 62 9.83 -5.70 21.25
N GLY A 63 8.86 -6.36 21.90
CA GLY A 63 7.60 -5.76 22.32
C GLY A 63 6.45 -5.94 21.33
N TYR A 64 6.72 -6.22 20.05
CA TYR A 64 5.72 -6.45 19.01
C TYR A 64 5.77 -7.90 18.49
N GLY A 65 4.61 -8.46 18.18
CA GLY A 65 4.46 -9.79 17.58
C GLY A 65 4.23 -9.76 16.07
N GLY A 66 4.24 -8.58 15.44
CA GLY A 66 4.01 -8.36 14.02
C GLY A 66 4.79 -7.16 13.46
N GLY A 67 4.54 -6.83 12.19
CA GLY A 67 5.14 -5.68 11.49
C GLY A 67 6.35 -5.99 10.60
N VAL A 68 6.98 -7.15 10.78
CA VAL A 68 8.09 -7.61 9.92
C VAL A 68 7.77 -8.97 9.31
N ILE A 69 7.99 -9.11 8.00
CA ILE A 69 7.86 -10.38 7.30
C ILE A 69 9.26 -10.96 7.05
N GLY A 70 9.61 -11.99 7.81
CA GLY A 70 10.83 -12.76 7.60
C GLY A 70 10.80 -13.50 6.27
N ARG A 71 11.92 -13.43 5.55
CA ARG A 71 12.10 -14.05 4.24
C ARG A 71 13.58 -14.39 4.05
N TYR A 72 13.82 -15.62 3.60
CA TYR A 72 15.15 -16.17 3.38
C TYR A 72 15.21 -16.79 1.99
N SER A 73 16.29 -16.54 1.25
CA SER A 73 16.53 -17.19 -0.04
C SER A 73 16.79 -18.69 0.15
N ASP A 74 16.37 -19.51 -0.82
CA ASP A 74 16.74 -20.93 -0.88
C ASP A 74 18.09 -21.19 -1.59
N LEU A 75 18.71 -20.14 -2.15
CA LEU A 75 20.02 -20.15 -2.81
C LEU A 75 21.05 -19.24 -2.11
N PRO A 76 21.26 -19.34 -0.78
CA PRO A 76 22.08 -18.39 -0.02
C PRO A 76 23.58 -18.46 -0.33
N THR A 77 24.07 -19.55 -0.93
CA THR A 77 25.48 -19.67 -1.34
C THR A 77 25.75 -18.95 -2.65
N GLU A 78 24.76 -18.90 -3.55
CA GLU A 78 24.86 -18.22 -4.85
C GLU A 78 24.53 -16.73 -4.73
N PHE A 79 23.55 -16.40 -3.87
CA PHE A 79 23.08 -15.03 -3.65
C PHE A 79 23.21 -14.63 -2.15
N PRO A 80 24.44 -14.57 -1.61
CA PRO A 80 24.67 -14.39 -0.17
C PRO A 80 24.21 -13.05 0.38
N ALA A 81 24.22 -11.97 -0.40
CA ALA A 81 23.74 -10.66 0.06
C ALA A 81 22.20 -10.58 0.15
N CYS A 82 21.51 -11.55 -0.46
CA CYS A 82 20.05 -11.71 -0.42
C CYS A 82 19.62 -12.96 0.40
N SER A 83 20.52 -13.53 1.20
CA SER A 83 20.22 -14.70 2.03
C SER A 83 19.11 -14.42 3.04
N GLU A 84 19.10 -13.20 3.59
CA GLU A 84 18.01 -12.60 4.36
C GLU A 84 17.47 -11.41 3.59
N PHE A 85 16.14 -11.32 3.46
CA PHE A 85 15.51 -10.26 2.68
C PHE A 85 14.19 -9.83 3.30
N HIS A 86 14.27 -9.41 4.56
CA HIS A 86 13.10 -9.14 5.38
C HIS A 86 12.36 -7.88 4.93
N THR A 87 11.03 -7.92 5.04
CA THR A 87 10.18 -6.78 4.71
C THR A 87 9.71 -6.11 5.99
N VAL A 88 9.96 -4.81 6.13
CA VAL A 88 9.43 -4.00 7.25
C VAL A 88 8.22 -3.22 6.75
N ARG A 89 7.09 -3.35 7.47
CA ARG A 89 5.89 -2.57 7.20
C ARG A 89 5.89 -1.34 8.10
N VAL A 90 5.83 -0.16 7.49
CA VAL A 90 5.74 1.11 8.21
C VAL A 90 4.33 1.65 8.04
N ASN A 91 3.69 2.00 9.15
CA ASN A 91 2.34 2.51 9.16
C ASN A 91 2.29 3.88 8.45
N GLN A 92 1.39 4.01 7.48
CA GLN A 92 1.28 5.19 6.64
C GLN A 92 0.32 6.24 7.22
N PRO A 93 0.50 7.55 6.93
CA PRO A 93 -0.51 8.55 7.21
C PRO A 93 -1.81 8.27 6.44
N ALA A 94 -2.95 8.58 7.07
CA ALA A 94 -4.26 8.44 6.44
C ALA A 94 -4.32 9.21 5.11
N GLY A 95 -4.99 8.63 4.10
CA GLY A 95 -5.08 9.21 2.75
C GLY A 95 -3.77 9.23 1.95
N LEU A 96 -2.68 8.65 2.47
CA LEU A 96 -1.36 8.59 1.82
C LEU A 96 -0.77 9.97 1.48
N PHE A 97 -1.05 10.99 2.29
CA PHE A 97 -0.46 12.32 2.14
C PHE A 97 0.91 12.37 2.81
N TYR A 98 1.90 12.86 2.07
CA TYR A 98 3.27 13.02 2.55
C TYR A 98 3.81 14.39 2.23
N THR A 99 4.67 14.92 3.09
CA THR A 99 5.63 15.96 2.71
C THR A 99 6.86 15.33 2.08
N SER A 100 7.60 16.08 1.29
CA SER A 100 8.88 15.59 0.75
C SER A 100 9.87 15.25 1.86
N ASP A 101 9.82 15.97 2.98
CA ASP A 101 10.77 15.79 4.08
C ASP A 101 10.50 14.49 4.83
N ALA A 102 9.23 14.14 5.04
CA ALA A 102 8.81 12.83 5.57
C ALA A 102 9.31 11.67 4.70
N LEU A 103 9.20 11.79 3.38
CA LEU A 103 9.69 10.75 2.46
C LEU A 103 11.21 10.66 2.43
N ARG A 104 11.91 11.80 2.38
CA ARG A 104 13.38 11.82 2.41
C ARG A 104 13.92 11.23 3.70
N GLU A 105 13.28 11.53 4.82
CA GLU A 105 13.64 10.94 6.11
C GLU A 105 13.53 9.41 6.09
N LEU A 106 12.43 8.85 5.58
CA LEU A 106 12.27 7.41 5.45
C LEU A 106 13.30 6.79 4.48
N CYS A 107 13.62 7.47 3.38
CA CYS A 107 14.69 7.08 2.47
C CYS A 107 16.06 7.09 3.16
N ASP A 108 16.39 8.13 3.94
CA ASP A 108 17.68 8.25 4.64
C ASP A 108 17.89 7.12 5.64
N ILE A 109 16.83 6.71 6.35
CA ILE A 109 16.86 5.53 7.22
C ILE A 109 17.13 4.29 6.37
N TRP A 110 16.30 4.08 5.36
CA TRP A 110 16.30 2.86 4.56
C TRP A 110 17.57 2.66 3.74
N ASP A 111 18.17 3.73 3.23
CA ASP A 111 19.41 3.71 2.47
C ASP A 111 20.59 3.21 3.31
N ARG A 112 20.58 3.44 4.62
CA ARG A 112 21.62 2.97 5.54
C ARG A 112 21.40 1.55 6.04
N THR A 113 20.14 1.14 6.15
CA THR A 113 19.77 -0.07 6.90
C THR A 113 19.17 -1.18 6.03
N GLY A 114 18.87 -0.92 4.76
CA GLY A 114 18.19 -1.87 3.89
C GLY A 114 18.68 -1.84 2.45
N SER A 115 17.86 -2.39 1.58
CA SER A 115 18.15 -2.57 0.16
C SER A 115 18.01 -1.29 -0.67
N GLY A 116 17.42 -0.21 -0.13
CA GLY A 116 16.96 0.95 -0.91
C GLY A 116 15.65 0.71 -1.69
N LEU A 117 15.15 -0.53 -1.74
CA LEU A 117 13.93 -0.88 -2.47
C LEU A 117 12.69 -0.73 -1.60
N THR A 118 11.60 -0.23 -2.20
CA THR A 118 10.33 -0.03 -1.50
C THR A 118 9.14 -0.51 -2.32
N ASN A 119 8.00 -0.72 -1.67
CA ASN A 119 6.70 -0.61 -2.34
C ASN A 119 5.93 0.57 -1.73
N MET A 120 5.48 1.46 -2.61
CA MET A 120 4.68 2.65 -2.30
C MET A 120 3.31 2.47 -2.96
N HIS A 121 2.39 1.69 -2.37
CA HIS A 121 2.35 1.10 -1.03
C HIS A 121 2.04 -0.39 -1.09
N GLY A 122 2.10 -1.08 0.05
CA GLY A 122 1.52 -2.41 0.20
C GLY A 122 -0.01 -2.35 0.08
N SER A 123 -0.64 -3.42 -0.42
CA SER A 123 -2.09 -3.42 -0.69
C SER A 123 -2.97 -3.21 0.55
N THR A 124 -2.47 -3.37 1.77
CA THR A 124 -3.25 -3.01 2.97
C THR A 124 -3.26 -1.50 3.18
N GLY A 125 -2.11 -0.84 2.97
CA GLY A 125 -1.89 0.59 3.18
C GLY A 125 -0.43 0.90 3.49
N ASP A 126 0.27 -0.04 4.15
CA ASP A 126 1.62 0.15 4.67
C ASP A 126 2.63 0.64 3.63
N LEU A 127 3.53 1.54 4.05
CA LEU A 127 4.77 1.73 3.32
C LEU A 127 5.65 0.50 3.53
N VAL A 128 6.21 -0.04 2.45
CA VAL A 128 6.97 -1.29 2.50
C VAL A 128 8.44 -1.01 2.27
N LEU A 129 9.27 -1.27 3.27
CA LEU A 129 10.72 -1.29 3.15
C LEU A 129 11.15 -2.73 2.82
N LEU A 130 11.59 -2.96 1.59
CA LEU A 130 11.70 -4.29 0.99
C LEU A 130 13.14 -4.81 0.97
N GLY A 131 13.53 -5.57 1.98
CA GLY A 131 14.83 -6.25 2.01
C GLY A 131 15.80 -5.63 3.00
N THR A 132 15.99 -6.32 4.12
CA THR A 132 17.02 -6.06 5.12
C THR A 132 17.36 -7.37 5.84
N THR A 133 18.33 -7.32 6.76
CA THR A 133 18.81 -8.45 7.56
C THR A 133 18.29 -8.36 9.00
N THR A 134 18.25 -9.49 9.70
CA THR A 134 17.72 -9.59 11.08
C THR A 134 18.38 -8.59 12.04
N ASP A 135 19.69 -8.40 11.94
CA ASP A 135 20.47 -7.50 12.82
C ASP A 135 20.14 -6.01 12.63
N LYS A 136 19.42 -5.64 11.57
CA LYS A 136 19.00 -4.26 11.29
C LYS A 136 17.60 -3.93 11.78
N LEU A 137 16.78 -4.94 12.12
CA LEU A 137 15.37 -4.71 12.46
C LEU A 137 15.19 -3.79 13.68
N GLU A 138 15.92 -4.05 14.76
CA GLU A 138 15.88 -3.21 15.97
C GLU A 138 16.42 -1.79 15.71
N PRO A 139 17.59 -1.60 15.05
CA PRO A 139 18.05 -0.27 14.65
C PRO A 139 17.04 0.51 13.79
N ILE A 140 16.41 -0.14 12.82
CA ILE A 140 15.39 0.49 11.96
C ILE A 140 14.21 0.96 12.82
N PHE A 141 13.71 0.09 13.69
CA PHE A 141 12.56 0.38 14.54
C PHE A 141 12.85 1.51 15.53
N ALA A 142 14.03 1.50 16.16
CA ALA A 142 14.45 2.56 17.06
C ALA A 142 14.52 3.93 16.37
N GLU A 143 14.99 3.99 15.13
CA GLU A 143 15.07 5.25 14.40
C GLU A 143 13.69 5.72 13.88
N LEU A 144 12.88 4.81 13.36
CA LEU A 144 11.50 5.11 12.94
C LEU A 144 10.69 5.70 14.10
N THR A 145 10.71 5.05 15.26
CA THR A 145 9.96 5.49 16.46
C THR A 145 10.49 6.81 17.02
N ALA A 146 11.81 7.04 16.99
CA ALA A 146 12.39 8.34 17.36
C ALA A 146 11.91 9.51 16.48
N LYS A 147 11.38 9.21 15.28
CA LYS A 147 10.87 10.17 14.29
C LYS A 147 9.35 10.20 14.22
N GLY A 148 8.66 9.45 15.08
CA GLY A 148 7.19 9.41 15.14
C GLY A 148 6.55 8.46 14.12
N TRP A 149 7.33 7.63 13.45
CA TRP A 149 6.83 6.50 12.66
C TRP A 149 6.68 5.27 13.54
N ASP A 150 5.71 4.43 13.22
CA ASP A 150 5.58 3.12 13.84
C ASP A 150 5.41 2.04 12.77
N LEU A 151 5.59 0.78 13.17
CA LEU A 151 5.36 -0.37 12.31
C LEU A 151 3.87 -0.56 12.06
N GLY A 152 3.57 -1.09 10.87
CA GLY A 152 2.25 -1.59 10.53
C GLY A 152 1.97 -2.99 11.07
N GLY A 153 0.78 -3.53 10.79
CA GLY A 153 0.34 -4.83 11.30
C GLY A 153 0.71 -6.02 10.40
N SER A 154 1.07 -7.14 11.02
CA SER A 154 1.13 -8.45 10.36
C SER A 154 1.04 -9.63 11.34
N GLY A 155 0.02 -10.47 11.16
CA GLY A 155 -0.10 -11.73 11.88
C GLY A 155 -1.56 -12.10 12.03
N SER A 156 -1.92 -12.72 13.16
CA SER A 156 -3.31 -12.83 13.60
C SER A 156 -3.66 -11.65 14.52
N ASP A 157 -3.60 -10.47 13.93
CA ASP A 157 -3.72 -9.14 14.54
C ASP A 157 -4.72 -8.26 13.78
N MET A 158 -5.00 -7.09 14.33
CA MET A 158 -5.51 -5.98 13.54
C MET A 158 -4.43 -5.57 12.54
N ARG A 159 -4.79 -5.46 11.26
CA ARG A 159 -3.90 -4.92 10.25
C ARG A 159 -4.10 -3.43 10.14
N THR A 160 -3.05 -2.77 9.66
CA THR A 160 -3.03 -1.34 9.36
C THR A 160 -4.31 -0.88 8.66
N PRO A 161 -5.11 -0.03 9.30
CA PRO A 161 -6.28 0.55 8.66
C PRO A 161 -5.87 1.47 7.50
N SER A 162 -6.78 1.67 6.55
CA SER A 162 -6.58 2.62 5.46
C SER A 162 -7.90 3.23 5.01
N CYS A 163 -7.86 4.43 4.45
CA CYS A 163 -9.04 5.14 3.96
C CYS A 163 -8.88 5.64 2.52
N CYS A 164 -9.98 6.06 1.91
CA CYS A 164 -9.90 6.92 0.73
C CYS A 164 -9.44 8.35 1.11
N VAL A 165 -9.29 9.22 0.13
CA VAL A 165 -8.87 10.63 0.32
C VAL A 165 -9.88 11.44 1.17
N GLY A 166 -11.13 10.98 1.24
CA GLY A 166 -12.17 11.60 2.05
C GLY A 166 -12.38 13.08 1.75
N MET A 167 -12.76 13.83 2.79
CA MET A 167 -13.05 15.26 2.71
C MET A 167 -11.83 16.12 2.36
N ALA A 168 -10.61 15.58 2.41
CA ALA A 168 -9.40 16.34 2.07
C ALA A 168 -9.39 16.77 0.59
N ARG A 169 -10.03 16.00 -0.30
CA ARG A 169 -10.09 16.32 -1.74
C ARG A 169 -11.27 15.68 -2.49
N CYS A 170 -12.35 15.32 -1.79
CA CYS A 170 -13.55 14.79 -2.42
C CYS A 170 -14.80 15.41 -1.80
N GLU A 171 -15.60 16.05 -2.65
CA GLU A 171 -16.87 16.68 -2.33
C GLU A 171 -17.99 15.68 -2.05
N TRP A 172 -17.78 14.38 -2.30
CA TRP A 172 -18.76 13.32 -2.04
C TRP A 172 -18.58 12.63 -0.69
N SER A 173 -17.54 12.99 0.07
CA SER A 173 -17.25 12.32 1.34
C SER A 173 -18.31 12.67 2.39
N CYS A 174 -19.04 11.66 2.87
CA CYS A 174 -20.13 11.82 3.83
C CYS A 174 -19.66 11.89 5.29
N TYR A 175 -18.37 11.62 5.55
CA TYR A 175 -17.74 11.78 6.86
C TYR A 175 -16.22 11.95 6.69
N ASP A 176 -15.53 12.29 7.79
CA ASP A 176 -14.07 12.39 7.81
C ASP A 176 -13.41 11.01 7.92
N THR A 177 -13.16 10.40 6.76
CA THR A 177 -12.53 9.07 6.67
C THR A 177 -11.09 9.06 7.16
N MET A 178 -10.37 10.19 7.01
CA MET A 178 -8.96 10.27 7.39
C MET A 178 -8.84 10.34 8.92
N ASN A 179 -9.67 11.15 9.58
CA ASN A 179 -9.71 11.19 11.03
C ASN A 179 -10.18 9.85 11.62
N ALA A 180 -11.26 9.25 11.08
CA ALA A 180 -11.71 7.93 11.53
C ALA A 180 -10.62 6.85 11.38
N CYS A 181 -9.88 6.86 10.27
CA CYS A 181 -8.77 5.94 10.06
C CYS A 181 -7.65 6.16 11.07
N TYR A 182 -7.27 7.41 11.34
CA TYR A 182 -6.24 7.75 12.31
C TYR A 182 -6.66 7.35 13.73
N ASP A 183 -7.84 7.78 14.18
CA ASP A 183 -8.33 7.52 15.54
C ASP A 183 -8.43 6.03 15.83
N ILE A 184 -9.00 5.24 14.91
CA ILE A 184 -9.09 3.79 15.06
C ILE A 184 -7.71 3.13 15.05
N THR A 185 -6.76 3.66 14.28
CA THR A 185 -5.39 3.15 14.29
C THR A 185 -4.72 3.41 15.65
N GLN A 186 -4.94 4.58 16.25
CA GLN A 186 -4.36 4.95 17.54
C GLN A 186 -5.03 4.23 18.72
N GLU A 187 -6.35 4.05 18.68
CA GLU A 187 -7.10 3.36 19.74
C GLU A 187 -6.67 1.89 19.88
N PHE A 188 -6.48 1.20 18.76
CA PHE A 188 -6.21 -0.25 18.72
C PHE A 188 -4.74 -0.59 18.41
N GLN A 189 -3.79 0.20 18.93
CA GLN A 189 -2.36 -0.07 18.76
C GLN A 189 -1.96 -1.44 19.34
N ASP A 190 -2.51 -1.85 20.49
CA ASP A 190 -2.20 -3.15 21.09
C ASP A 190 -2.62 -4.31 20.18
N GLU A 191 -3.86 -4.27 19.69
CA GLU A 191 -4.41 -5.28 18.79
C GLU A 191 -3.71 -5.31 17.42
N LEU A 192 -3.10 -4.18 17.01
CA LEU A 192 -2.31 -4.10 15.78
C LEU A 192 -0.91 -4.68 15.94
N HIS A 193 -0.26 -4.42 17.08
CA HIS A 193 1.15 -4.81 17.28
C HIS A 193 1.32 -6.15 17.99
N ARG A 194 0.33 -6.62 18.75
CA ARG A 194 0.39 -7.84 19.57
C ARG A 194 -0.71 -8.80 19.11
N PRO A 195 -0.41 -9.76 18.21
CA PRO A 195 -1.38 -10.69 17.67
C PRO A 195 -2.07 -11.52 18.76
N MET A 196 -3.34 -11.18 19.05
CA MET A 196 -4.17 -11.83 20.07
C MET A 196 -5.47 -12.42 19.47
N PHE A 197 -5.70 -12.25 18.17
CA PHE A 197 -6.91 -12.72 17.51
C PHE A 197 -6.75 -14.12 16.94
N PRO A 198 -7.87 -14.83 16.68
CA PRO A 198 -7.81 -16.13 15.99
C PRO A 198 -7.20 -16.04 14.59
N TYR A 199 -7.42 -14.93 13.88
CA TYR A 199 -6.81 -14.65 12.59
C TYR A 199 -6.71 -13.14 12.31
N LYS A 200 -6.23 -12.77 11.12
CA LYS A 200 -6.08 -11.36 10.72
C LYS A 200 -7.44 -10.64 10.69
N TYR A 201 -7.45 -9.37 11.06
CA TYR A 201 -8.62 -8.50 10.94
C TYR A 201 -8.25 -7.17 10.29
N LYS A 202 -9.04 -6.71 9.32
CA LYS A 202 -8.77 -5.47 8.57
C LYS A 202 -9.94 -4.50 8.67
N MET A 203 -9.62 -3.22 8.82
CA MET A 203 -10.60 -2.13 8.75
C MET A 203 -10.28 -1.20 7.58
N LYS A 204 -11.29 -0.80 6.81
CA LYS A 204 -11.13 0.19 5.73
C LYS A 204 -12.29 1.17 5.70
N PHE A 205 -11.98 2.43 5.42
CA PHE A 205 -12.90 3.55 5.52
C PHE A 205 -13.11 4.24 4.17
N ALA A 206 -14.31 4.13 3.61
CA ALA A 206 -14.71 4.79 2.37
C ALA A 206 -15.73 5.90 2.65
N GLY A 207 -15.49 7.09 2.10
CA GLY A 207 -16.33 8.26 2.36
C GLY A 207 -17.71 8.21 1.70
N CYS A 208 -17.89 7.37 0.67
CA CYS A 208 -19.15 7.20 -0.05
C CYS A 208 -19.21 5.82 -0.74
N PRO A 209 -20.37 5.44 -1.33
CA PRO A 209 -20.56 4.13 -1.98
C PRO A 209 -19.68 3.84 -3.20
N ASN A 210 -18.94 4.83 -3.74
CA ASN A 210 -17.93 4.58 -4.78
C ASN A 210 -16.77 3.72 -4.29
N ASP A 211 -16.58 3.62 -2.96
CA ASP A 211 -15.63 2.73 -2.30
C ASP A 211 -14.21 2.77 -2.89
N CYS A 212 -13.62 3.96 -2.99
CA CYS A 212 -12.32 4.15 -3.64
C CYS A 212 -11.14 3.43 -2.96
N VAL A 213 -11.31 2.92 -1.73
CA VAL A 213 -10.32 2.08 -1.02
C VAL A 213 -10.66 0.58 -1.10
N ALA A 214 -11.75 0.22 -1.78
CA ALA A 214 -12.30 -1.12 -1.92
C ALA A 214 -12.48 -1.82 -0.56
N SER A 215 -13.03 -1.09 0.40
CA SER A 215 -13.30 -1.53 1.76
C SER A 215 -14.16 -2.79 1.79
N ILE A 216 -15.27 -2.84 1.02
CA ILE A 216 -16.20 -3.98 1.05
C ILE A 216 -15.55 -5.30 0.59
N ALA A 217 -14.52 -5.21 -0.27
CA ALA A 217 -13.85 -6.38 -0.84
C ALA A 217 -12.55 -6.76 -0.10
N ARG A 218 -11.93 -5.83 0.63
CA ARG A 218 -10.55 -5.99 1.16
C ARG A 218 -10.43 -5.74 2.67
N SER A 219 -11.55 -5.64 3.38
CA SER A 219 -11.57 -5.51 4.83
C SER A 219 -12.65 -6.41 5.46
N ASP A 220 -12.40 -6.81 6.70
CA ASP A 220 -13.34 -7.57 7.53
C ASP A 220 -14.39 -6.64 8.15
N CYS A 221 -14.00 -5.39 8.44
CA CYS A 221 -14.89 -4.30 8.82
C CYS A 221 -14.79 -3.16 7.77
N SER A 222 -15.84 -3.04 6.97
CA SER A 222 -15.99 -1.97 5.98
C SER A 222 -16.89 -0.86 6.54
N VAL A 223 -16.40 0.37 6.53
CA VAL A 223 -17.18 1.56 6.91
C VAL A 223 -17.37 2.44 5.68
N ILE A 224 -18.60 2.47 5.17
CA ILE A 224 -18.96 3.19 3.94
C ILE A 224 -19.94 4.31 4.28
N GLY A 225 -19.56 5.53 3.93
CA GLY A 225 -20.34 6.73 4.18
C GLY A 225 -21.59 6.79 3.31
N THR A 226 -22.65 7.37 3.86
CA THR A 226 -23.90 7.63 3.16
C THR A 226 -24.63 8.79 3.84
N TRP A 227 -25.75 9.22 3.26
CA TRP A 227 -26.63 10.25 3.79
C TRP A 227 -28.05 9.67 3.97
N LYS A 228 -28.92 10.41 4.66
CA LYS A 228 -30.29 9.95 4.98
C LYS A 228 -31.38 10.97 4.60
N ASP A 229 -30.98 12.14 4.15
CA ASP A 229 -31.82 13.19 3.61
C ASP A 229 -31.86 13.15 2.08
N ASP A 230 -32.46 14.17 1.47
CA ASP A 230 -32.64 14.25 0.02
C ASP A 230 -31.34 14.62 -0.70
N ILE A 231 -31.17 14.14 -1.93
CA ILE A 231 -30.10 14.61 -2.81
C ILE A 231 -30.34 16.08 -3.14
N GLN A 232 -29.31 16.91 -2.96
CA GLN A 232 -29.36 18.33 -3.30
C GLN A 232 -29.25 18.53 -4.81
N VAL A 233 -30.23 19.19 -5.43
CA VAL A 233 -30.30 19.40 -6.88
C VAL A 233 -30.29 20.89 -7.22
N ASP A 234 -29.27 21.35 -7.96
CA ASP A 234 -29.24 22.67 -8.57
C ASP A 234 -29.78 22.61 -10.01
N ALA A 235 -31.02 23.05 -10.20
CA ALA A 235 -31.69 23.05 -11.50
C ALA A 235 -30.96 23.88 -12.57
N LYS A 236 -30.23 24.93 -12.17
CA LYS A 236 -29.46 25.75 -13.12
C LYS A 236 -28.26 24.97 -13.62
N ALA A 237 -27.53 24.31 -12.72
CA ALA A 237 -26.40 23.45 -13.08
C ALA A 237 -26.85 22.29 -13.99
N VAL A 238 -27.97 21.63 -13.67
CA VAL A 238 -28.54 20.56 -14.52
C VAL A 238 -28.84 21.07 -15.94
N THR A 239 -29.45 22.25 -16.06
CA THR A 239 -29.72 22.88 -17.36
C THR A 239 -28.42 23.19 -18.12
N GLU A 240 -27.38 23.63 -17.43
CA GLU A 240 -26.07 23.90 -18.01
C GLU A 240 -25.41 22.62 -18.54
N TYR A 241 -25.45 21.51 -17.78
CA TYR A 241 -24.98 20.19 -18.26
C TYR A 241 -25.70 19.75 -19.53
N ALA A 242 -27.03 19.87 -19.57
CA ALA A 242 -27.81 19.53 -20.76
C ALA A 242 -27.43 20.38 -21.98
N LYS A 243 -27.23 21.70 -21.79
CA LYS A 243 -26.77 22.61 -22.85
C LYS A 243 -25.36 22.27 -23.35
N ASN A 244 -24.51 21.74 -22.47
CA ASN A 244 -23.16 21.31 -22.79
C ASN A 244 -23.09 19.90 -23.39
N GLY A 245 -24.23 19.28 -23.69
CA GLY A 245 -24.32 18.04 -24.47
C GLY A 245 -24.53 16.78 -23.67
N VAL A 246 -24.77 16.86 -22.35
CA VAL A 246 -25.13 15.68 -21.54
C VAL A 246 -26.57 15.27 -21.84
N ASP A 247 -26.78 14.03 -22.28
CA ASP A 247 -28.12 13.44 -22.36
C ASP A 247 -28.59 13.03 -20.96
N VAL A 248 -29.18 13.99 -20.23
CA VAL A 248 -29.64 13.77 -18.84
C VAL A 248 -30.64 12.61 -18.76
N GLN A 249 -31.47 12.40 -19.79
CA GLN A 249 -32.42 11.28 -19.79
C GLN A 249 -31.70 9.94 -19.94
N GLY A 250 -30.94 9.76 -21.03
CA GLY A 250 -30.33 8.47 -21.37
C GLY A 250 -29.10 8.11 -20.54
N GLU A 251 -28.34 9.09 -20.06
CA GLU A 251 -27.11 8.85 -19.29
C GLU A 251 -27.33 8.82 -17.78
N ILE A 252 -28.39 9.47 -17.26
CA ILE A 252 -28.62 9.60 -15.81
C ILE A 252 -29.95 8.93 -15.41
N CYS A 253 -31.08 9.43 -15.88
CA CYS A 253 -32.40 8.93 -15.44
C CYS A 253 -32.62 7.46 -15.81
N ASP A 254 -32.37 7.10 -17.08
CA ASP A 254 -32.56 5.73 -17.58
C ASP A 254 -31.54 4.74 -16.99
N ARG A 255 -30.45 5.25 -16.40
CA ARG A 255 -29.42 4.45 -15.70
C ARG A 255 -29.62 4.38 -14.19
N CYS A 256 -30.61 5.09 -13.64
CA CYS A 256 -30.94 5.02 -12.23
C CYS A 256 -31.42 3.59 -11.89
N PRO A 257 -30.73 2.85 -10.99
CA PRO A 257 -31.06 1.46 -10.71
C PRO A 257 -32.45 1.27 -10.09
N THR A 258 -33.04 2.34 -9.54
CA THR A 258 -34.36 2.34 -8.92
C THR A 258 -35.39 3.17 -9.69
N ALA A 259 -35.01 3.77 -10.83
CA ALA A 259 -35.89 4.60 -11.66
C ALA A 259 -36.64 5.71 -10.88
N LEU A 260 -35.93 6.42 -9.99
CA LEU A 260 -36.51 7.50 -9.15
C LEU A 260 -36.19 8.92 -9.66
N HIS A 261 -35.48 9.06 -10.77
CA HIS A 261 -35.13 10.36 -11.35
C HIS A 261 -35.99 10.64 -12.59
N GLU A 262 -36.52 11.86 -12.68
CA GLU A 262 -37.31 12.35 -13.81
C GLU A 262 -36.81 13.75 -14.21
N VAL A 263 -36.77 14.02 -15.52
CA VAL A 263 -36.47 15.37 -16.06
C VAL A 263 -37.75 15.93 -16.64
N GLY A 264 -38.20 17.08 -16.14
CA GLY A 264 -39.34 17.81 -16.70
C GLY A 264 -39.02 18.31 -18.11
N ARG A 265 -40.00 18.21 -19.04
CA ARG A 265 -39.89 18.87 -20.35
C ARG A 265 -39.89 20.39 -20.14
N GLN A 266 -38.90 21.09 -20.69
CA GLN A 266 -39.02 22.54 -20.92
C GLN A 266 -39.93 22.72 -22.12
N ASP A 267 -41.20 23.05 -21.86
CA ASP A 267 -42.12 23.58 -22.88
C ASP A 267 -41.70 24.99 -23.31
#